data_AF-A0A4U3LJ39-F1
#
_entry.id   AF-A0A4U3LJ39-F1
#
_cell.length_a   1.000
_cell.length_b   1.000
_cell.length_c   1.000
_cell.angle_alpha   90.00
_cell.angle_beta   90.00
_cell.angle_gamma   90.00
#
_symmetry.space_group_name_H-M   'P 1'
#
loop_
_entity.id
_entity.type
_entity.pdbx_description
1 polymer ?
#
loop_
_entity_poly.entity_id
_entity_poly.type
_entity_poly.pdbx_seq_one_letter_code
_entity_poly.pdbx_strand_id
1 'polypeptide(L)'
;MGEEHWTGLVIAPDDRLDNDLLLAITLATGSTFICVGRDDLGIVYQAGSERIIEVECADVGAKALFLRTRSFERTSAIIDSIKRHTRTWTEQQLRTQLEDALTDDPYALVSLLMATGGLPPQTATSDLLLRALEHPSEQVREAADYAIRISKAWTSFRVVS
;
A
#
# COMPACT_ATOMS: atom_id res chain seq x y z
N MET A 1 24.46 6.04 -7.58
CA MET A 1 23.07 5.57 -7.76
C MET A 1 22.36 5.81 -6.44
N GLY A 2 21.34 6.67 -6.44
CA GLY A 2 20.58 6.96 -5.22
C GLY A 2 19.74 5.75 -4.83
N GLU A 3 19.64 5.48 -3.54
CA GLU A 3 18.80 4.42 -3.00
C GLU A 3 17.34 4.72 -3.33
N GLU A 4 16.64 3.76 -3.93
CA GLU A 4 15.22 3.91 -4.23
C GLU A 4 14.39 3.70 -2.98
N HIS A 5 13.47 4.62 -2.73
CA HIS A 5 12.60 4.55 -1.58
C HIS A 5 11.24 3.98 -1.97
N TRP A 6 10.82 2.92 -1.27
CA TRP A 6 9.55 2.23 -1.48
C TRP A 6 8.67 2.37 -0.24
N THR A 7 7.39 2.63 -0.43
CA THR A 7 6.42 2.64 0.68
C THR A 7 5.01 2.38 0.18
N GLY A 8 4.16 1.81 1.03
CA GLY A 8 2.73 1.63 0.79
C GLY A 8 1.90 2.56 1.66
N LEU A 9 0.79 3.02 1.11
CA LEU A 9 -0.19 3.82 1.83
C LEU A 9 -1.59 3.35 1.45
N VAL A 10 -2.31 2.75 2.40
CA VAL A 10 -3.70 2.36 2.19
C VAL A 10 -4.55 3.62 2.15
N ILE A 11 -5.48 3.68 1.20
CA ILE A 11 -6.42 4.79 1.02
C ILE A 11 -7.85 4.27 1.09
N ALA A 12 -8.83 5.17 1.24
CA ALA A 12 -10.22 4.74 1.24
C ALA A 12 -10.58 4.12 -0.14
N PRO A 13 -11.52 3.15 -0.20
CA PRO A 13 -11.83 2.45 -1.45
C PRO A 13 -12.34 3.37 -2.56
N ASP A 14 -13.04 4.45 -2.19
CA ASP A 14 -13.59 5.43 -3.11
C ASP A 14 -12.56 6.49 -3.55
N ASP A 15 -11.46 6.63 -2.81
CA ASP A 15 -10.37 7.58 -3.12
C ASP A 15 -9.56 7.07 -4.32
N ARG A 16 -9.05 7.99 -5.15
CA ARG A 16 -8.25 7.70 -6.35
C ARG A 16 -7.19 8.77 -6.59
N LEU A 17 -6.19 8.45 -7.40
CA LEU A 17 -5.29 9.47 -7.97
C LEU A 17 -5.98 10.21 -9.11
N ASP A 18 -6.82 11.18 -8.74
CA ASP A 18 -7.45 12.10 -9.68
C ASP A 18 -6.52 13.26 -10.09
N ASN A 19 -6.99 14.08 -11.03
CA ASN A 19 -6.21 15.18 -11.57
C ASN A 19 -5.83 16.24 -10.52
N ASP A 20 -6.69 16.46 -9.52
CA ASP A 20 -6.46 17.47 -8.48
C ASP A 20 -5.37 17.01 -7.52
N LEU A 21 -5.39 15.74 -7.11
CA LEU A 21 -4.33 15.14 -6.30
C LEU A 21 -3.00 15.06 -7.08
N LEU A 22 -3.02 14.69 -8.37
CA LEU A 22 -1.82 14.68 -9.20
C LEU A 22 -1.22 16.08 -9.38
N LEU A 23 -2.07 17.11 -9.50
CA LEU A 23 -1.63 18.50 -9.52
C LEU A 23 -1.02 18.91 -8.19
N ALA A 24 -1.65 18.57 -7.06
CA ALA A 24 -1.11 18.84 -5.73
C ALA A 24 0.26 18.18 -5.51
N ILE A 25 0.43 16.93 -5.93
CA ILE A 25 1.71 16.22 -5.92
C ILE A 25 2.75 16.95 -6.80
N THR A 26 2.35 17.40 -7.99
CA THR A 26 3.22 18.16 -8.89
C THR A 26 3.71 19.46 -8.23
N LEU A 27 2.80 20.21 -7.60
CA LEU A 27 3.13 21.45 -6.91
C LEU A 27 4.06 21.21 -5.71
N ALA A 28 3.90 20.10 -4.99
CA ALA A 28 4.72 19.77 -3.83
C ALA A 28 6.11 19.23 -4.19
N THR A 29 6.25 18.55 -5.32
CA THR A 29 7.47 17.77 -5.65
C THR A 29 8.23 18.24 -6.89
N GLY A 30 7.60 19.08 -7.71
CA GLY A 30 8.06 19.43 -9.05
C GLY A 30 7.98 18.28 -10.08
N SER A 31 7.51 17.09 -9.69
CA SER A 31 7.35 15.93 -10.58
C SER A 31 5.90 15.81 -11.05
N THR A 32 5.69 15.87 -12.37
CA THR A 32 4.38 15.58 -12.97
C THR A 32 4.26 14.09 -13.27
N PHE A 33 3.35 13.43 -12.55
CA PHE A 33 3.03 12.03 -12.76
C PHE A 33 1.93 11.89 -13.82
N ILE A 34 2.18 11.06 -14.84
CA ILE A 34 1.21 10.75 -15.89
C ILE A 34 0.79 9.28 -15.80
N CYS A 35 -0.49 9.01 -16.07
CA CYS A 35 -0.97 7.63 -16.18
C CYS A 35 -0.38 6.98 -17.43
N VAL A 36 0.43 5.93 -17.25
CA VAL A 36 1.09 5.20 -18.35
C VAL A 36 0.39 3.90 -18.72
N GLY A 37 -0.56 3.46 -17.90
CA GLY A 37 -1.40 2.30 -18.20
C GLY A 37 -1.88 1.58 -16.96
N ARG A 38 -2.53 0.45 -17.22
CA ARG A 38 -2.94 -0.53 -16.21
C ARG A 38 -2.13 -1.80 -16.43
N ASP A 39 -1.48 -2.29 -15.39
CA ASP A 39 -0.90 -3.63 -15.37
C ASP A 39 -1.85 -4.59 -14.62
N ASP A 40 -1.49 -5.86 -14.53
CA ASP A 40 -2.30 -6.89 -13.86
C ASP A 40 -2.50 -6.62 -12.36
N LEU A 41 -1.77 -5.66 -11.79
CA LEU A 41 -1.69 -5.42 -10.36
C LEU A 41 -2.15 -4.00 -9.96
N GLY A 42 -2.32 -3.07 -10.90
CA GLY A 42 -2.75 -1.70 -10.60
C GLY A 42 -2.69 -0.71 -11.77
N ILE A 43 -3.02 0.54 -11.48
CA ILE A 43 -2.88 1.68 -12.41
C ILE A 43 -1.53 2.35 -12.12
N VAL A 44 -0.69 2.48 -13.14
CA VAL A 44 0.67 3.00 -13.00
C VAL A 44 0.72 4.47 -13.44
N TYR A 45 1.22 5.30 -12.53
CA TYR A 45 1.55 6.69 -12.77
C TYR A 45 3.05 6.89 -12.70
N GLN A 46 3.64 7.60 -13.67
CA GLN A 46 5.09 7.71 -13.80
C GLN A 46 5.55 9.16 -13.95
N ALA A 47 6.66 9.50 -13.28
CA ALA A 47 7.41 10.75 -13.44
C ALA A 47 8.91 10.44 -13.52
N GLY A 48 9.46 10.36 -14.74
CA GLY A 48 10.85 9.92 -14.94
C GLY A 48 11.05 8.48 -14.46
N SER A 49 11.85 8.27 -13.41
CA SER A 49 12.03 6.94 -12.79
C SER A 49 11.20 6.74 -11.52
N GLU A 50 10.41 7.74 -11.11
CA GLU A 50 9.51 7.64 -9.98
C GLU A 50 8.18 7.04 -10.44
N ARG A 51 7.53 6.27 -9.56
CA ARG A 51 6.24 5.65 -9.84
C ARG A 51 5.32 5.77 -8.64
N ILE A 52 4.03 5.92 -8.95
CA ILE A 52 2.93 5.72 -8.03
C ILE A 52 2.04 4.66 -8.65
N ILE A 53 1.73 3.60 -7.92
CA ILE A 53 0.88 2.50 -8.41
C ILE A 53 -0.36 2.45 -7.54
N GLU A 54 -1.53 2.67 -8.14
CA GLU A 54 -2.82 2.46 -7.47
C GLU A 54 -3.19 0.99 -7.57
N VAL A 55 -3.12 0.28 -6.45
CA VAL A 55 -3.35 -1.16 -6.32
C VAL A 55 -4.68 -1.37 -5.62
N GLU A 56 -5.50 -2.28 -6.16
CA GLU A 56 -6.81 -2.63 -5.61
C GLU A 56 -6.91 -4.15 -5.43
N CYS A 57 -7.33 -4.58 -4.24
CA CYS A 57 -7.75 -5.94 -3.96
C CYS A 57 -9.29 -5.97 -3.90
N ALA A 58 -9.92 -6.22 -5.04
CA ALA A 58 -11.38 -6.15 -5.19
C ALA A 58 -12.12 -7.14 -4.27
N ASP A 59 -11.53 -8.32 -4.00
CA ASP A 59 -12.12 -9.37 -3.16
C ASP A 59 -12.45 -8.89 -1.74
N VAL A 60 -11.70 -7.91 -1.22
CA VAL A 60 -11.89 -7.35 0.13
C VAL A 60 -12.12 -5.83 0.11
N GLY A 61 -12.28 -5.24 -1.07
CA GLY A 61 -12.46 -3.79 -1.24
C GLY A 61 -11.30 -2.94 -0.73
N ALA A 62 -10.08 -3.47 -0.65
CA ALA A 62 -8.92 -2.74 -0.15
C ALA A 62 -8.18 -2.02 -1.28
N LYS A 63 -7.68 -0.81 -1.01
CA LYS A 63 -6.92 -0.01 -1.97
C LYS A 63 -5.67 0.59 -1.33
N ALA A 64 -4.58 0.63 -2.07
CA ALA A 64 -3.35 1.28 -1.63
C ALA A 64 -2.60 1.95 -2.78
N LEU A 65 -1.74 2.90 -2.41
CA LEU A 65 -0.79 3.56 -3.29
C LEU A 65 0.61 3.06 -2.96
N PHE A 66 1.29 2.46 -3.93
CA PHE A 66 2.68 2.06 -3.80
C PHE A 66 3.56 3.14 -4.41
N LEU A 67 4.40 3.75 -3.59
CA LEU A 67 5.24 4.86 -3.97
C LEU A 67 6.67 4.35 -4.15
N ARG A 68 7.23 4.57 -5.34
CA ARG A 68 8.65 4.40 -5.64
C ARG A 68 9.24 5.77 -5.97
N THR A 69 10.08 6.28 -5.09
CA THR A 69 10.69 7.61 -5.26
C THR A 69 12.21 7.55 -5.12
N ARG A 70 12.87 8.66 -5.43
CA ARG A 70 14.34 8.78 -5.36
C ARG A 70 14.87 9.22 -3.99
N SER A 71 13.99 9.62 -3.05
CA SER A 71 14.41 10.06 -1.72
C SER A 71 13.26 10.05 -0.70
N PHE A 72 13.62 10.03 0.59
CA PHE A 72 12.68 10.17 1.69
C PHE A 72 11.92 11.51 1.64
N GLU A 73 12.60 12.62 1.36
CA GLU A 73 11.98 13.95 1.27
C GLU A 73 10.87 13.99 0.22
N ARG A 74 11.12 13.39 -0.96
CA ARG A 74 10.11 13.32 -2.02
C ARG A 74 8.97 12.40 -1.65
N THR A 75 9.26 11.27 -1.02
CA THR A 75 8.21 10.38 -0.50
C THR A 75 7.30 11.11 0.48
N SER A 76 7.87 11.83 1.45
CA SER A 76 7.11 12.59 2.44
C SER A 76 6.24 13.66 1.78
N ALA A 77 6.76 14.42 0.82
CA ALA A 77 5.99 15.43 0.10
C ALA A 77 4.80 14.85 -0.68
N ILE A 78 4.96 13.66 -1.28
CA ILE A 78 3.86 12.93 -1.93
C ILE A 78 2.83 12.48 -0.88
N ILE A 79 3.28 11.83 0.20
CA ILE A 79 2.40 11.34 1.28
C ILE A 79 1.60 12.50 1.89
N ASP A 80 2.23 13.64 2.17
CA ASP A 80 1.55 14.80 2.74
C ASP A 80 0.51 15.40 1.79
N SER A 81 0.75 15.30 0.48
CA SER A 81 -0.24 15.69 -0.53
C SER A 81 -1.41 14.72 -0.54
N ILE A 82 -1.15 13.42 -0.49
CA ILE A 82 -2.20 12.38 -0.42
C ILE A 82 -3.04 12.52 0.86
N LYS A 83 -2.41 12.66 2.03
CA LYS A 83 -3.08 12.82 3.34
C LYS A 83 -4.00 14.03 3.43
N ARG A 84 -3.73 15.08 2.65
CA ARG A 84 -4.59 16.28 2.60
C ARG A 84 -5.86 16.07 1.79
N HIS A 85 -5.89 15.09 0.89
CA HIS A 85 -7.01 14.84 -0.02
C HIS A 85 -7.79 13.57 0.35
N THR A 86 -7.13 12.60 0.98
CA THR A 86 -7.65 11.24 1.17
C THR A 86 -7.47 10.79 2.60
N ARG A 87 -8.31 9.86 3.05
CA ARG A 87 -8.06 9.16 4.31
C ARG A 87 -7.03 8.08 4.06
N THR A 88 -5.99 8.06 4.87
CA THR A 88 -4.85 7.18 4.65
C THR A 88 -4.47 6.41 5.89
N TRP A 89 -3.98 5.19 5.71
CA TRP A 89 -3.44 4.37 6.79
C TRP A 89 -2.08 3.81 6.42
N THR A 90 -1.14 3.91 7.36
CA THR A 90 0.16 3.25 7.29
C THR A 90 0.08 1.84 7.88
N GLU A 91 1.10 1.02 7.61
CA GLU A 91 1.25 -0.31 8.21
C GLU A 91 1.13 -0.27 9.74
N GLN A 92 1.79 0.70 10.40
CA GLN A 92 1.73 0.85 11.84
C GLN A 92 0.31 1.14 12.34
N GLN A 93 -0.42 2.04 11.66
CA GLN A 93 -1.77 2.42 12.06
C GLN A 93 -2.75 1.24 11.90
N LEU A 94 -2.65 0.51 10.79
CA LEU A 94 -3.48 -0.68 10.56
C LEU A 94 -3.16 -1.80 11.54
N ARG A 95 -1.88 -2.04 11.82
CA ARG A 95 -1.46 -3.04 12.82
C ARG A 95 -2.09 -2.76 14.18
N THR A 96 -2.00 -1.51 14.66
CA THR A 96 -2.60 -1.12 15.95
C THR A 96 -4.12 -1.31 15.94
N GLN A 97 -4.82 -1.05 14.83
CA GLN A 97 -6.26 -1.30 14.74
C GLN A 97 -6.59 -2.79 14.77
N LEU A 98 -5.77 -3.62 14.12
CA LEU A 98 -5.98 -5.06 13.99
C LEU A 98 -5.62 -5.85 15.25
N GLU A 99 -4.72 -5.36 16.10
CA GLU A 99 -4.33 -6.04 17.34
C GLU A 99 -5.54 -6.37 18.23
N ASP A 100 -6.57 -5.51 18.22
CA ASP A 100 -7.79 -5.66 19.02
C ASP A 100 -9.02 -6.14 18.21
N ALA A 101 -8.97 -6.09 16.87
CA ALA A 101 -10.13 -6.32 15.99
C ALA A 101 -9.97 -7.51 15.03
N LEU A 102 -8.92 -8.33 15.22
CA LEU A 102 -8.59 -9.42 14.27
C LEU A 102 -9.73 -10.42 14.05
N THR A 103 -10.56 -10.68 15.06
CA THR A 103 -11.73 -11.56 14.94
C THR A 103 -12.93 -10.89 14.28
N ASP A 104 -13.03 -9.56 14.39
CA ASP A 104 -14.18 -8.80 13.90
C ASP A 104 -14.03 -8.49 12.40
N ASP A 105 -12.80 -8.23 11.96
CA ASP A 105 -12.44 -8.05 10.55
C ASP A 105 -11.10 -8.74 10.21
N PRO A 106 -11.11 -10.07 10.01
CA PRO A 106 -9.88 -10.80 9.68
C PRO A 106 -9.28 -10.41 8.32
N TYR A 107 -10.11 -9.96 7.38
CA TYR A 107 -9.66 -9.62 6.02
C TYR A 107 -8.95 -8.27 5.95
N ALA A 108 -9.04 -7.43 6.98
CA ALA A 108 -8.20 -6.24 7.09
C ALA A 108 -6.68 -6.55 7.15
N LEU A 109 -6.27 -7.81 7.39
CA LEU A 109 -4.89 -8.28 7.18
C LEU A 109 -4.40 -8.03 5.74
N VAL A 110 -5.29 -8.05 4.76
CA VAL A 110 -4.99 -7.72 3.37
C VAL A 110 -4.54 -6.26 3.26
N SER A 111 -5.34 -5.34 3.81
CA SER A 111 -5.02 -3.91 3.85
C SER A 111 -3.69 -3.68 4.57
N LEU A 112 -3.45 -4.37 5.69
CA LEU A 112 -2.18 -4.30 6.41
C LEU A 112 -0.99 -4.69 5.54
N LEU A 113 -1.11 -5.76 4.76
CA LEU A 113 -0.05 -6.17 3.83
C LEU A 113 0.07 -5.27 2.59
N MET A 114 -1.02 -4.64 2.12
CA MET A 114 -0.93 -3.62 1.08
C MET A 114 -0.15 -2.39 1.57
N ALA A 115 -0.29 -2.03 2.85
CA ALA A 115 0.42 -0.90 3.43
C ALA A 115 1.95 -1.07 3.48
N THR A 116 2.48 -2.27 3.24
CA THR A 116 3.94 -2.48 3.10
C THR A 116 4.45 -2.01 1.73
N GLY A 117 3.57 -1.80 0.75
CA GLY A 117 3.97 -1.38 -0.60
C GLY A 117 4.80 -2.44 -1.34
N GLY A 118 4.60 -3.72 -1.02
CA GLY A 118 5.40 -4.82 -1.57
C GLY A 118 6.77 -5.00 -0.92
N LEU A 119 7.09 -4.23 0.13
CA LEU A 119 8.24 -4.49 0.99
C LEU A 119 7.93 -5.62 1.98
N PRO A 120 8.98 -6.28 2.53
CA PRO A 120 8.82 -7.13 3.69
C PRO A 120 8.10 -6.37 4.82
N PRO A 121 7.10 -6.98 5.48
CA PRO A 121 6.43 -6.34 6.61
C PRO A 121 7.41 -6.07 7.76
N GLN A 122 7.08 -5.09 8.60
CA GLN A 122 7.78 -4.87 9.87
C GLN A 122 7.70 -6.12 10.74
N THR A 123 8.67 -6.29 11.65
CA THR A 123 8.74 -7.45 12.56
C THR A 123 7.42 -7.66 13.31
N ALA A 124 6.85 -6.62 13.91
CA ALA A 124 5.61 -6.73 14.65
C ALA A 124 4.39 -7.08 13.77
N THR A 125 4.38 -6.66 12.50
CA THR A 125 3.36 -7.08 11.52
C THR A 125 3.52 -8.56 11.18
N SER A 126 4.77 -9.01 11.02
CA SER A 126 5.08 -10.42 10.79
C SER A 126 4.66 -11.29 11.98
N ASP A 127 4.90 -10.84 13.21
CA ASP A 127 4.48 -11.52 14.44
C ASP A 127 2.95 -11.62 14.53
N LEU A 128 2.23 -10.55 14.17
CA LEU A 128 0.76 -10.57 14.10
C LEU A 128 0.26 -11.58 13.08
N LEU A 129 0.89 -11.67 11.90
CA LEU A 129 0.52 -12.64 10.86
C LEU A 129 0.76 -14.08 11.31
N LEU A 130 1.90 -14.37 11.95
CA LEU A 130 2.17 -15.69 12.51
C LEU A 130 1.12 -16.09 13.55
N ARG A 131 0.75 -15.18 14.44
CA ARG A 131 -0.33 -15.40 15.41
C ARG A 131 -1.69 -15.62 14.74
N ALA A 132 -1.97 -14.91 13.64
CA ALA A 132 -3.21 -15.07 12.89
C ALA A 132 -3.30 -16.45 12.20
N LEU A 133 -2.18 -16.96 11.68
CA LEU A 133 -2.09 -18.30 11.08
C LEU A 133 -2.31 -19.44 12.08
N GLU A 134 -1.95 -19.23 13.34
CA GLU A 134 -2.13 -20.19 14.43
C GLU A 134 -3.42 -19.92 15.23
N HIS A 135 -4.24 -18.97 14.80
CA HIS A 135 -5.40 -18.52 15.55
C HIS A 135 -6.46 -19.63 15.67
N PRO A 136 -7.20 -19.75 16.79
CA PRO A 136 -8.23 -20.78 16.96
C PRO A 136 -9.39 -20.69 15.94
N SER A 137 -9.76 -19.48 15.51
CA SER A 137 -10.77 -19.25 14.48
C SER A 137 -10.24 -19.60 13.09
N GLU A 138 -10.94 -20.51 12.38
CA GLU A 138 -10.63 -20.89 11.00
C GLU A 138 -10.65 -19.71 10.05
N GLN A 139 -11.65 -18.83 10.17
CA GLN A 139 -11.77 -17.63 9.35
C GLN A 139 -10.55 -16.71 9.46
N VAL A 140 -9.96 -16.59 10.65
CA VAL A 140 -8.75 -15.77 10.86
C VAL A 140 -7.54 -16.41 10.18
N ARG A 141 -7.40 -17.74 10.28
CA ARG A 141 -6.32 -18.47 9.61
C ARG A 141 -6.43 -18.35 8.09
N GLU A 142 -7.62 -18.55 7.55
CA GLU A 142 -7.89 -18.43 6.10
C GLU A 142 -7.62 -17.01 5.59
N ALA A 143 -8.03 -15.98 6.34
CA ALA A 143 -7.75 -14.60 5.97
C ALA A 143 -6.25 -14.29 5.98
N ALA A 144 -5.51 -14.80 6.97
CA ALA A 144 -4.05 -14.65 7.02
C ALA A 144 -3.34 -15.36 5.86
N ASP A 145 -3.71 -16.60 5.55
CA ASP A 145 -3.19 -17.35 4.40
C ASP A 145 -3.50 -16.64 3.08
N TYR A 146 -4.74 -16.15 2.94
CA TYR A 146 -5.17 -15.39 1.78
C TYR A 146 -4.33 -14.11 1.61
N ALA A 147 -4.20 -13.31 2.68
CA ALA A 147 -3.44 -12.07 2.69
C ALA A 147 -1.96 -12.31 2.29
N ILE A 148 -1.33 -13.36 2.83
CA ILE A 148 0.05 -13.73 2.47
C ILE A 148 0.13 -14.10 0.99
N ARG A 149 -0.79 -14.93 0.48
CA ARG A 149 -0.78 -15.37 -0.92
C ARG A 149 -0.88 -14.20 -1.89
N ILE A 150 -1.80 -13.26 -1.66
CA ILE A 150 -1.96 -12.10 -2.54
C ILE A 150 -0.78 -11.13 -2.42
N SER A 151 -0.19 -10.98 -1.22
CA SER A 151 0.94 -10.06 -1.03
C SER A 151 2.17 -10.44 -1.84
N LYS A 152 2.34 -11.72 -2.16
CA LYS A 152 3.41 -12.20 -3.05
C LYS A 152 3.32 -11.57 -4.44
N ALA A 153 2.10 -11.33 -4.95
CA ALA A 153 1.91 -10.69 -6.25
C ALA A 153 2.48 -9.26 -6.25
N TRP A 154 2.33 -8.54 -5.14
CA TRP A 154 2.83 -7.17 -4.98
C TRP A 154 4.35 -7.07 -4.85
N THR A 155 5.03 -8.13 -4.40
CA THR A 155 6.50 -8.12 -4.36
C THR A 155 7.12 -8.04 -5.76
N SER A 156 6.38 -8.45 -6.80
CA SER A 156 6.84 -8.42 -8.19
C SER A 156 7.03 -6.99 -8.72
N PHE A 157 6.35 -5.99 -8.15
CA PHE A 157 6.54 -4.58 -8.50
C PHE A 157 7.98 -4.10 -8.32
N ARG A 158 8.75 -4.75 -7.44
CA ARG A 158 10.16 -4.41 -7.19
C ARG A 158 11.11 -4.97 -8.24
N VAL A 159 10.69 -5.97 -9.02
CA VAL A 159 11.53 -6.71 -9.97
C VAL A 159 11.50 -6.08 -11.37
N VAL A 160 10.48 -5.26 -11.68
CA VAL A 160 10.36 -4.56 -12.96
C VAL A 160 11.18 -3.25 -12.94
N SER A 161 12.48 -3.41 -13.17
CA SER A 161 13.48 -2.33 -13.41
C SER A 161 13.57 -1.97 -14.88
#